data_AF-A0A7X0LVM5-F1
#
_entry.id   AF-A0A7X0LVM5-F1
#
_cell.length_a   1.000
_cell.length_b   1.000
_cell.length_c   1.000
_cell.angle_alpha   90.00
_cell.angle_beta   90.00
_cell.angle_gamma   90.00
#
_symmetry.space_group_name_H-M   'P 1'
#
loop_
_entity.id
_entity.type
_entity.pdbx_description
1 polymer ?
#
loop_
_entity_poly.entity_id
_entity_poly.type
_entity_poly.pdbx_seq_one_letter_code
_entity_poly.pdbx_strand_id
1 'polypeptide(L)'
;MSEKQPLIDLLNALLEAERAGVETANHLLKDHPLEELETKYQQLKKDEAWSCAGLHKAILREGGEPSMKVGAFVNKVRALETLKEKLVLLNKGQAWVARKIDEAIAYGTQPETENFLKEMKDKHHTNIGEMDKYLLQH
;
A
#
# COMPACT_ATOMS: atom_id res chain seq x y z
N MET A 1 -20.24 -6.75 -19.16
CA MET A 1 -19.17 -6.52 -18.17
C MET A 1 -18.14 -7.60 -18.39
N SER A 2 -16.85 -7.26 -18.48
CA SER A 2 -15.78 -8.25 -18.64
C SER A 2 -15.73 -9.16 -17.41
N GLU A 3 -15.49 -10.46 -17.59
CA GLU A 3 -15.27 -11.41 -16.47
C GLU A 3 -14.12 -10.95 -15.55
N LYS A 4 -13.17 -10.17 -16.07
CA LYS A 4 -12.05 -9.60 -15.33
C LYS A 4 -12.36 -8.29 -14.60
N GLN A 5 -13.56 -7.71 -14.75
CA GLN A 5 -13.87 -6.41 -14.14
C GLN A 5 -13.63 -6.38 -12.61
N PRO A 6 -14.05 -7.39 -11.83
CA PRO A 6 -13.80 -7.39 -10.38
C PRO A 6 -12.31 -7.38 -10.02
N LEU A 7 -11.47 -8.08 -10.80
CA LEU A 7 -10.02 -8.06 -10.64
C LEU A 7 -9.45 -6.66 -10.94
N ILE A 8 -9.87 -6.05 -12.05
CA ILE A 8 -9.42 -4.70 -12.42
C ILE A 8 -9.81 -3.66 -11.37
N ASP A 9 -11.03 -3.74 -10.84
CA ASP A 9 -11.51 -2.85 -9.79
C ASP A 9 -10.68 -3.03 -8.50
N LEU A 10 -10.35 -4.27 -8.15
CA LEU A 10 -9.53 -4.58 -6.99
C LEU A 10 -8.07 -4.10 -7.16
N LEU A 11 -7.45 -4.32 -8.32
CA LEU A 11 -6.11 -3.82 -8.63
C LEU A 11 -6.07 -2.28 -8.62
N ASN A 12 -7.13 -1.63 -9.09
CA ASN A 12 -7.27 -0.18 -9.01
C ASN A 12 -7.43 0.30 -7.56
N ALA A 13 -8.22 -0.40 -6.73
CA ALA A 13 -8.34 -0.08 -5.32
C ALA A 13 -7.00 -0.23 -4.58
N LEU A 14 -6.20 -1.24 -4.92
CA LEU A 14 -4.82 -1.38 -4.44
C LEU A 14 -3.95 -0.20 -4.90
N LEU A 15 -3.98 0.17 -6.18
CA LEU A 15 -3.19 1.29 -6.71
C LEU A 15 -3.52 2.62 -6.01
N GLU A 16 -4.80 2.88 -5.78
CA GLU A 16 -5.25 4.04 -5.05
C GLU A 16 -4.77 4.02 -3.58
N ALA A 17 -4.74 2.84 -2.94
CA ALA A 17 -4.22 2.67 -1.59
C ALA A 17 -2.71 2.95 -1.53
N GLU A 18 -1.92 2.41 -2.45
CA GLU A 18 -0.46 2.64 -2.47
C GLU A 18 -0.11 4.12 -2.68
N ARG A 19 -0.86 4.82 -3.55
CA ARG A 19 -0.68 6.28 -3.70
C ARG A 19 -1.00 7.03 -2.41
N ALA A 20 -2.03 6.59 -1.69
CA ALA A 20 -2.34 7.15 -0.39
C ALA A 20 -1.24 6.82 0.65
N GLY A 21 -0.56 5.68 0.52
CA GLY A 21 0.63 5.32 1.29
C GLY A 21 1.81 6.26 1.02
N VAL A 22 2.11 6.56 -0.25
CA VAL A 22 3.12 7.57 -0.63
C VAL A 22 2.81 8.94 -0.02
N GLU A 23 1.56 9.39 -0.14
CA GLU A 23 1.12 10.68 0.42
C GLU A 23 1.15 10.69 1.96
N THR A 24 0.88 9.55 2.58
CA THR A 24 0.99 9.37 4.04
C THR A 24 2.45 9.45 4.48
N ALA A 25 3.37 8.78 3.78
CA ALA A 25 4.80 8.84 4.08
C ALA A 25 5.35 10.27 3.91
N ASN A 26 4.93 10.99 2.86
CA ASN A 26 5.27 12.41 2.68
C ASN A 26 4.75 13.27 3.83
N HIS A 27 3.51 13.05 4.28
CA HIS A 27 2.94 13.75 5.42
C HIS A 27 3.72 13.48 6.70
N LEU A 28 4.08 12.22 6.98
CA LEU A 28 4.85 11.85 8.16
C LEU A 28 6.26 12.46 8.15
N LEU A 29 6.96 12.42 7.01
CA LEU A 29 8.29 13.05 6.85
C LEU A 29 8.25 14.57 7.08
N LYS A 30 7.16 15.23 6.68
CA LYS A 30 7.04 16.70 6.76
C LYS A 30 6.53 17.18 8.11
N ASP A 31 5.45 16.58 8.61
CA ASP A 31 4.67 17.10 9.73
C ASP A 31 4.94 16.34 11.03
N HIS A 32 5.60 15.18 10.96
CA HIS A 32 6.02 14.38 12.11
C HIS A 32 7.48 13.90 12.00
N PRO A 33 8.45 14.83 11.82
CA PRO A 33 9.86 14.47 11.69
C PRO A 33 10.39 13.94 13.02
N LEU A 34 10.53 12.61 13.11
CA LEU A 34 11.28 11.94 14.17
C LEU A 34 12.51 11.31 13.52
N GLU A 35 13.69 11.71 13.97
CA GLU A 35 14.98 11.27 13.42
C GLU A 35 15.10 9.74 13.39
N GLU A 36 14.63 9.07 14.45
CA GLU A 36 14.62 7.61 14.56
C GLU A 36 13.69 6.90 13.54
N LEU A 37 12.70 7.61 13.01
CA LEU A 37 11.72 7.08 12.03
C LEU A 37 11.96 7.56 10.61
N GLU A 38 12.84 8.55 10.39
CA GLU A 38 13.05 9.14 9.06
C GLU A 38 13.39 8.08 8.00
N THR A 39 14.37 7.22 8.29
CA THR A 39 14.76 6.11 7.41
C THR A 39 13.59 5.17 7.13
N LYS A 40 12.75 4.88 8.13
CA LYS A 40 11.57 4.01 7.96
C LYS A 40 10.52 4.66 7.07
N TYR A 41 10.27 5.96 7.22
CA TYR A 41 9.33 6.67 6.36
C TYR A 41 9.83 6.81 4.92
N GLN A 42 11.13 7.04 4.72
CA GLN A 42 11.73 7.05 3.38
C GLN A 42 11.63 5.67 2.72
N GLN A 43 11.90 4.60 3.47
CA GLN A 43 11.77 3.23 2.97
C GLN A 43 10.32 2.89 2.62
N LEU A 44 9.36 3.20 3.50
CA LEU A 44 7.93 3.08 3.21
C LEU A 44 7.56 3.79 1.91
N LYS A 45 7.91 5.09 1.80
CA LYS A 45 7.62 5.88 0.59
C LYS A 45 8.16 5.21 -0.68
N LYS A 46 9.37 4.65 -0.62
CA LYS A 46 10.00 3.96 -1.75
C LYS A 46 9.25 2.68 -2.13
N ASP A 47 8.88 1.87 -1.15
CA ASP A 47 8.13 0.64 -1.39
C ASP A 47 6.74 0.94 -1.96
N GLU A 48 6.00 1.89 -1.40
CA GLU A 48 4.68 2.31 -1.91
C GLU A 48 4.77 2.86 -3.34
N ALA A 49 5.81 3.62 -3.66
CA ALA A 49 6.03 4.14 -5.02
C ALA A 49 6.38 3.02 -6.01
N TRP A 50 7.16 2.03 -5.59
CA TRP A 50 7.44 0.83 -6.37
C TRP A 50 6.16 0.02 -6.61
N SER A 51 5.32 -0.16 -5.58
CA SER A 51 4.02 -0.84 -5.68
C SER A 51 3.10 -0.11 -6.66
N CYS A 52 3.01 1.23 -6.59
CA CYS A 52 2.25 2.04 -7.54
C CYS A 52 2.65 1.75 -9.00
N ALA A 53 3.96 1.76 -9.27
CA ALA A 53 4.48 1.54 -10.61
C ALA A 53 4.21 0.10 -11.10
N GLY A 54 4.33 -0.89 -10.23
CA GLY A 54 4.05 -2.28 -10.55
C GLY A 54 2.56 -2.56 -10.77
N LEU A 55 1.68 -2.03 -9.91
CA LEU A 55 0.22 -2.14 -10.06
C LEU A 55 -0.27 -1.47 -11.34
N HIS A 56 0.27 -0.31 -11.70
CA HIS A 56 -0.05 0.34 -12.97
C HIS A 56 0.24 -0.59 -14.16
N LYS A 57 1.39 -1.28 -14.16
CA LYS A 57 1.75 -2.25 -15.21
C LYS A 57 0.86 -3.49 -15.16
N ALA A 58 0.54 -3.99 -13.96
CA ALA A 58 -0.34 -5.13 -13.77
C ALA A 58 -1.76 -4.86 -14.33
N ILE A 59 -2.34 -3.70 -14.03
CA ILE A 59 -3.68 -3.33 -14.52
C ILE A 59 -3.72 -3.32 -16.04
N LEU A 60 -2.73 -2.68 -16.68
CA LEU A 60 -2.60 -2.67 -18.15
C LEU A 60 -2.47 -4.09 -18.71
N ARG A 61 -1.65 -4.93 -18.07
CA ARG A 61 -1.44 -6.33 -18.48
C ARG A 61 -2.75 -7.12 -18.40
N GLU A 62 -3.53 -6.93 -17.34
CA GLU A 62 -4.84 -7.58 -17.17
C GLU A 62 -5.95 -7.00 -18.06
N GLY A 63 -5.64 -5.99 -18.88
CA GLY A 63 -6.56 -5.38 -19.85
C GLY A 63 -7.46 -4.29 -19.26
N GLY A 64 -7.10 -3.74 -18.09
CA GLY A 64 -7.80 -2.62 -17.46
C GLY A 64 -7.13 -1.27 -17.70
N GLU A 65 -7.82 -0.21 -17.29
CA GLU A 65 -7.30 1.16 -17.27
C GLU A 65 -6.86 1.51 -15.84
N PRO A 66 -5.59 1.92 -15.63
CA PRO A 66 -5.12 2.37 -14.32
C PRO A 66 -5.84 3.65 -13.88
N SER A 67 -6.40 3.61 -12.67
CA SER A 67 -6.97 4.78 -12.01
C SER A 67 -5.91 5.87 -11.85
N MET A 68 -6.35 7.13 -11.84
CA MET A 68 -5.52 8.30 -11.52
C MET A 68 -5.79 8.86 -10.11
N LYS A 69 -6.70 8.23 -9.35
CA LYS A 69 -7.11 8.71 -8.03
C LYS A 69 -6.07 8.37 -6.95
N VAL A 70 -6.17 9.07 -5.83
CA VAL A 70 -5.52 8.75 -4.56
C VAL A 70 -6.60 8.26 -3.60
N GLY A 71 -6.34 7.15 -2.92
CA GLY A 71 -7.29 6.56 -1.99
C GLY A 71 -7.55 7.45 -0.78
N ALA A 72 -8.73 7.30 -0.15
CA ALA A 72 -9.12 8.09 1.01
C ALA A 72 -8.31 7.79 2.29
N PHE A 73 -7.38 6.84 2.25
CA PHE A 73 -6.60 6.39 3.40
C PHE A 73 -5.77 7.53 4.02
N VAL A 74 -5.12 8.36 3.20
CA VAL A 74 -4.31 9.49 3.67
C VAL A 74 -5.12 10.46 4.52
N ASN A 75 -6.39 10.70 4.17
CA ASN A 75 -7.27 11.59 4.93
C ASN A 75 -7.59 11.00 6.31
N LYS A 76 -7.76 9.67 6.41
CA LYS A 76 -7.96 8.99 7.69
C LYS A 76 -6.73 9.11 8.59
N VAL A 77 -5.53 8.97 8.04
CA VAL A 77 -4.29 9.13 8.80
C VAL A 77 -4.09 10.58 9.25
N ARG A 78 -4.33 11.55 8.36
CA ARG A 78 -4.23 12.98 8.70
C ARG A 78 -5.17 13.40 9.82
N ALA A 79 -6.37 12.80 9.88
CA ALA A 79 -7.38 13.10 10.90
C ALA A 79 -7.04 12.59 12.31
N LEU A 80 -6.05 11.71 12.46
CA LEU A 80 -5.62 11.21 13.78
C LEU A 80 -4.74 12.25 14.49
N GLU A 81 -4.86 12.32 15.82
CA GLU A 81 -4.19 13.33 16.64
C GLU A 81 -2.75 12.93 16.95
N THR A 82 -2.54 11.69 17.38
CA THR A 82 -1.22 11.24 17.83
C THR A 82 -0.46 10.49 16.74
N LEU A 83 0.86 10.56 16.79
CA LEU A 83 1.70 9.78 15.89
C LEU A 83 1.48 8.28 16.07
N LYS A 84 1.34 7.80 17.31
CA LYS A 84 1.10 6.38 17.60
C LYS A 84 -0.16 5.87 16.89
N GLU A 85 -1.25 6.63 16.94
CA GLU A 85 -2.48 6.27 16.23
C GLU A 85 -2.26 6.24 14.71
N LYS A 86 -1.54 7.22 14.14
CA LYS A 86 -1.21 7.26 12.71
C LYS A 86 -0.44 6.01 12.29
N LEU A 87 0.57 5.61 13.06
CA LEU A 87 1.39 4.43 12.80
C LEU A 87 0.60 3.13 12.94
N VAL A 88 -0.27 3.02 13.96
CA VAL A 88 -1.18 1.87 14.12
C VAL A 88 -2.15 1.76 12.94
N LEU A 89 -2.73 2.87 12.49
CA LEU A 89 -3.62 2.88 11.33
C LEU A 89 -2.87 2.54 10.04
N LEU A 90 -1.67 3.09 9.85
CA LEU A 90 -0.77 2.74 8.76
C LEU A 90 -0.52 1.24 8.72
N ASN A 91 -0.20 0.63 9.86
CA ASN A 91 0.08 -0.81 9.92
C ASN A 91 -1.15 -1.66 9.59
N LYS A 92 -2.34 -1.26 10.06
CA LYS A 92 -3.61 -1.89 9.66
C LYS A 92 -3.89 -1.74 8.16
N GLY A 93 -3.51 -0.62 7.56
CA GLY A 93 -3.60 -0.39 6.12
C GLY A 93 -2.75 -1.37 5.33
N GLN A 94 -1.49 -1.58 5.72
CA GLN A 94 -0.59 -2.56 5.11
C GLN A 94 -1.16 -3.98 5.21
N ALA A 95 -1.70 -4.38 6.36
CA ALA A 95 -2.34 -5.69 6.53
C ALA A 95 -3.58 -5.85 5.65
N TRP A 96 -4.36 -4.79 5.46
CA TRP A 96 -5.49 -4.79 4.52
C TRP A 96 -5.03 -5.00 3.08
N VAL A 97 -3.95 -4.33 2.64
CA VAL A 97 -3.36 -4.50 1.30
C VAL A 97 -2.91 -5.94 1.08
N ALA A 98 -2.13 -6.50 2.02
CA ALA A 98 -1.64 -7.88 1.93
C ALA A 98 -2.79 -8.90 1.75
N ARG A 99 -3.91 -8.69 2.46
CA ARG A 99 -5.12 -9.52 2.32
C ARG A 99 -5.83 -9.30 0.97
N LYS A 100 -5.87 -8.07 0.48
CA LYS A 100 -6.46 -7.74 -0.83
C LYS A 100 -5.65 -8.29 -2.00
N ILE A 101 -4.35 -8.44 -1.85
CA ILE A 101 -3.50 -9.14 -2.81
C ILE A 101 -3.93 -10.61 -2.95
N ASP A 102 -4.19 -11.31 -1.84
CA ASP A 102 -4.67 -12.70 -1.91
C ASP A 102 -6.01 -12.81 -2.64
N GLU A 103 -6.92 -11.87 -2.39
CA GLU A 103 -8.19 -11.78 -3.12
C GLU A 103 -7.95 -11.56 -4.63
N ALA A 104 -6.99 -10.71 -5.01
CA ALA A 104 -6.67 -10.44 -6.41
C ALA A 104 -6.10 -11.67 -7.12
N ILE A 105 -5.18 -12.40 -6.48
CA ILE A 105 -4.59 -13.62 -7.03
C ILE A 105 -5.66 -14.70 -7.25
N ALA A 106 -6.65 -14.79 -6.35
CA ALA A 106 -7.73 -15.77 -6.46
C ALA A 106 -8.63 -15.60 -7.71
N TYR A 107 -8.65 -14.42 -8.35
CA TYR A 107 -9.39 -14.21 -9.60
C TYR A 107 -8.71 -14.80 -10.84
N GLY A 108 -7.48 -15.32 -10.71
CA GLY A 108 -6.69 -15.80 -11.84
C GLY A 108 -6.03 -14.64 -12.59
N THR A 109 -4.85 -14.27 -12.13
CA THR A 109 -3.99 -13.25 -12.77
C THR A 109 -3.02 -13.87 -13.77
N GLN A 110 -2.49 -13.07 -14.70
CA GLN A 110 -1.37 -13.52 -15.52
C GLN A 110 -0.12 -13.78 -14.64
N PRO A 111 0.77 -14.72 -15.02
CA PRO A 111 1.90 -15.13 -14.19
C PRO A 111 2.79 -13.97 -13.74
N GLU A 112 3.08 -13.01 -14.62
CA GLU A 112 3.88 -11.83 -14.29
C GLU A 112 3.18 -10.88 -13.32
N THR A 113 1.84 -10.85 -13.34
CA THR A 113 1.04 -10.07 -12.38
C THR A 113 1.06 -10.78 -11.03
N GLU A 114 0.85 -12.10 -11.02
CA GLU A 114 0.88 -12.91 -9.81
C GLU A 114 2.22 -12.82 -9.07
N ASN A 115 3.33 -12.94 -9.81
CA ASN A 115 4.68 -12.85 -9.24
C ASN A 115 4.94 -11.49 -8.61
N PHE A 116 4.55 -10.40 -9.30
CA PHE A 116 4.67 -9.05 -8.76
C PHE A 116 3.82 -8.87 -7.49
N LEU A 117 2.57 -9.34 -7.50
CA LEU A 117 1.67 -9.25 -6.35
C LEU A 117 2.22 -10.01 -5.13
N LYS A 118 2.82 -11.18 -5.33
CA LYS A 118 3.49 -11.93 -4.25
C LYS A 118 4.67 -11.16 -3.67
N GLU A 119 5.55 -10.60 -4.50
CA GLU A 119 6.67 -9.77 -4.05
C GLU A 119 6.19 -8.54 -3.27
N MET A 120 5.14 -7.88 -3.77
CA MET A 120 4.51 -6.76 -3.09
C MET A 120 3.96 -7.17 -1.71
N LYS A 121 3.28 -8.31 -1.63
CA LYS A 121 2.76 -8.84 -0.35
C LYS A 121 3.89 -9.12 0.65
N ASP A 122 4.99 -9.72 0.23
CA ASP A 122 6.14 -10.01 1.10
C ASP A 122 6.78 -8.74 1.66
N LYS A 123 6.86 -7.68 0.85
CA LYS A 123 7.29 -6.35 1.29
C LYS A 123 6.37 -5.77 2.36
N HIS A 124 5.04 -5.83 2.16
CA HIS A 124 4.10 -5.37 3.18
C HIS A 124 4.23 -6.18 4.48
N HIS A 125 4.40 -7.50 4.42
CA HIS A 125 4.62 -8.31 5.63
C HIS A 125 5.90 -7.92 6.38
N THR A 126 6.97 -7.61 5.65
CA THR A 126 8.22 -7.10 6.25
C THR A 126 7.97 -5.76 6.95
N ASN A 127 7.34 -4.80 6.25
CA ASN A 127 7.02 -3.48 6.81
C ASN A 127 6.12 -3.59 8.05
N ILE A 128 5.15 -4.50 8.03
CA ILE A 128 4.25 -4.75 9.18
C ILE A 128 5.04 -5.24 10.39
N GLY A 129 5.87 -6.27 10.20
CA GLY A 129 6.66 -6.84 11.29
C GLY A 129 7.66 -5.83 11.89
N GLU A 130 8.24 -4.96 11.06
CA GLU A 130 9.09 -3.88 11.54
C GLU A 130 8.35 -2.81 12.33
N MET A 131 7.14 -2.43 11.87
CA MET A 131 6.32 -1.42 12.53
C MET A 131 5.75 -1.95 13.85
N ASP A 132 5.31 -3.21 13.90
CA ASP A 132 4.84 -3.85 15.14
C ASP A 132 5.95 -3.89 16.20
N LYS A 133 7.19 -4.23 15.81
CA LYS A 133 8.34 -4.18 16.72
C LYS A 133 8.57 -2.77 17.28
N TYR A 134 8.48 -1.75 16.45
CA TYR A 134 8.61 -0.36 16.88
C TYR A 134 7.50 0.04 17.88
N LEU A 135 6.24 -0.27 17.56
CA LEU A 135 5.07 0.04 18.38
C LEU A 135 4.99 -0.73 19.70
N LEU A 136 5.70 -1.85 19.83
CA LEU A 136 5.83 -2.58 21.11
C LEU A 136 6.86 -1.94 22.05
N GLN A 137 7.79 -1.16 21.50
CA GLN A 137 8.86 -0.51 22.25
C GLN A 137 8.52 0.92 22.69
N HIS A 138 7.43 1.51 22.15
CA HIS A 138 7.02 2.91 22.31
C HIS A 138 5.49 3.01 22.45
#